data_AF-A0A520BF88-F1
#
_entry.id   AF-A0A520BF88-F1
#
_cell.length_a   1.000
_cell.length_b   1.000
_cell.length_c   1.000
_cell.angle_alpha   90.00
_cell.angle_beta   90.00
_cell.angle_gamma   90.00
#
_symmetry.space_group_name_H-M   'P 1'
#
loop_
_entity.id
_entity.type
_entity.pdbx_description
1 polymer ?
#
loop_
_entity_poly.entity_id
_entity_poly.type
_entity_poly.pdbx_seq_one_letter_code
_entity_poly.pdbx_strand_id
1 'polypeptide(L)'
;MSALPVMQVAMPVAMPESLSAADEGVSFADLRARGLALLQTLSGQVWTDHNLHDPGITLLEQLCFGLTDIVYRAGFSVADHLTGPDGAIDHAGLSLHPPSDALPCRPTTPADYRRHLLDAVPGLDDAMLEAQGTTGLYRLKLKLSHETGTSAATIVAAARAAFLARRNLGEDLDAAIVCLSERRCDLHADIEVGGPRDAVDILAEVYDRCARYIAREAVSRTLDELRREGRMLEDIYTGPALQHGFIEDHAPQHGDAAPLLALSDLAGVVRAVPGVTDARVVALHVDGRETTAGAVDWRGDDWALALRLPDHDVAATITVRRRGHIVPVAWQDLRRRLEDLRAASRAQRARTSQQQAERARAMLPRGTHRAMEHYVSVQDHLPPIYGLGRHGPPASAPPQRLARVRQLKAYLLLQEQAIAQGLAQLHHLRELFSVAPGASQGLWAQMIGPDAVPGATENSSR
;
A
#
# COMPACT_ATOMS: atom_id res chain seq x y z
N MET A 1 28.14 35.54 2.16
CA MET A 1 28.09 34.15 2.64
C MET A 1 27.80 33.28 1.43
N SER A 2 28.80 32.51 1.00
CA SER A 2 28.74 31.64 -0.18
C SER A 2 27.76 30.50 0.07
N ALA A 3 26.80 30.29 -0.84
CA ALA A 3 25.93 29.13 -0.84
C ALA A 3 26.79 27.86 -1.01
N LEU A 4 26.60 26.90 -0.12
CA LEU A 4 27.15 25.55 -0.27
C LEU A 4 26.38 24.83 -1.39
N PRO A 5 27.05 24.09 -2.29
CA PRO A 5 26.37 23.35 -3.33
C PRO A 5 25.62 22.18 -2.70
N VAL A 6 24.34 22.05 -3.04
CA VAL A 6 23.52 20.88 -2.75
C VAL A 6 24.19 19.69 -3.44
N MET A 7 24.71 18.77 -2.64
CA MET A 7 25.29 17.51 -3.11
C MET A 7 24.15 16.71 -3.73
N GLN A 8 24.10 16.66 -5.06
CA GLN A 8 23.25 15.72 -5.78
C GLN A 8 23.67 14.30 -5.34
N VAL A 9 22.84 13.70 -4.51
CA VAL A 9 22.91 12.26 -4.23
C VAL A 9 22.57 11.59 -5.55
N ALA A 10 23.60 11.04 -6.21
CA ALA A 10 23.40 10.18 -7.36
C ALA A 10 22.44 9.05 -6.92
N MET A 11 21.31 8.94 -7.61
CA MET A 11 20.39 7.81 -7.47
C MET A 11 21.18 6.50 -7.59
N PRO A 12 20.80 5.46 -6.83
CA PRO A 12 21.62 4.28 -6.70
C PRO A 12 21.86 3.66 -8.07
N VAL A 13 23.09 3.18 -8.27
CA VAL A 13 23.41 2.17 -9.28
C VAL A 13 22.28 1.16 -9.25
N ALA A 14 21.62 0.94 -10.39
CA ALA A 14 20.56 -0.06 -10.49
C ALA A 14 21.15 -1.40 -10.05
N MET A 15 20.86 -1.80 -8.82
CA MET A 15 21.23 -3.10 -8.30
C MET A 15 20.47 -4.11 -9.16
N PRO A 16 21.13 -5.12 -9.73
CA PRO A 16 20.43 -6.14 -10.51
C PRO A 16 19.31 -6.76 -9.67
N GLU A 17 18.14 -6.99 -10.29
CA GLU A 17 16.94 -7.52 -9.63
C GLU A 17 17.16 -8.91 -8.98
N SER A 18 18.23 -9.60 -9.37
CA SER A 18 18.72 -10.85 -8.77
C SER A 18 20.19 -11.03 -9.10
N LEU A 19 20.98 -11.58 -8.17
CA LEU A 19 22.33 -12.08 -8.46
C LEU A 19 22.23 -13.51 -8.99
N SER A 20 22.65 -13.75 -10.23
CA SER A 20 22.78 -15.09 -10.79
C SER A 20 24.22 -15.57 -10.72
N ALA A 21 24.44 -16.88 -10.59
CA ALA A 21 25.76 -17.49 -10.79
C ALA A 21 26.29 -17.32 -12.23
N ALA A 22 25.50 -16.74 -13.13
CA ALA A 22 25.90 -16.32 -14.47
C ALA A 22 26.30 -14.83 -14.57
N ASP A 23 26.15 -14.05 -13.50
CA ASP A 23 26.46 -12.62 -13.52
C ASP A 23 27.97 -12.36 -13.50
N GLU A 24 28.39 -11.33 -14.24
CA GLU A 24 29.78 -10.93 -14.35
C GLU A 24 30.38 -10.60 -12.97
N GLY A 25 31.54 -11.20 -12.67
CA GLY A 25 32.33 -10.96 -11.46
C GLY A 25 32.10 -11.95 -10.32
N VAL A 26 31.01 -12.72 -10.36
CA VAL A 26 30.66 -13.77 -9.38
C VAL A 26 30.37 -15.13 -10.00
N SER A 27 30.46 -15.25 -11.33
CA SER A 27 30.34 -16.52 -12.03
C SER A 27 31.45 -17.50 -11.64
N PHE A 28 31.23 -18.80 -11.87
CA PHE A 28 32.28 -19.81 -11.66
C PHE A 28 33.58 -19.45 -12.39
N ALA A 29 33.49 -19.01 -13.65
CA ALA A 29 34.64 -18.66 -14.46
C ALA A 29 35.40 -17.46 -13.86
N ASP A 30 34.67 -16.45 -13.37
CA ASP A 30 35.26 -15.26 -12.75
C ASP A 30 35.90 -15.58 -11.40
N LEU A 31 35.21 -16.36 -10.55
CA LEU A 31 35.74 -16.81 -9.27
C LEU A 31 37.02 -17.64 -9.46
N ARG A 32 37.03 -18.53 -10.45
CA ARG A 32 38.21 -19.34 -10.81
C ARG A 32 39.34 -18.47 -11.33
N ALA A 33 39.07 -17.53 -12.24
CA ALA A 33 40.07 -16.62 -12.78
C ALA A 33 40.70 -15.75 -11.67
N ARG A 34 39.87 -15.22 -10.76
CA ARG A 34 40.32 -14.45 -9.58
C ARG A 34 41.15 -15.31 -8.64
N GLY A 35 40.69 -16.52 -8.33
CA GLY A 35 41.43 -17.47 -7.48
C GLY A 35 42.80 -17.82 -8.06
N LEU A 36 42.88 -18.04 -9.37
CA LEU A 36 44.13 -18.32 -10.07
C LEU A 36 45.09 -17.12 -10.04
N ALA A 37 44.59 -15.91 -10.29
CA ALA A 37 45.40 -14.69 -10.21
C ALA A 37 45.97 -14.47 -8.80
N LEU A 38 45.16 -14.74 -7.75
CA LEU A 38 45.62 -14.68 -6.36
C LEU A 38 46.72 -15.71 -6.08
N LEU A 39 46.56 -16.96 -6.53
CA LEU A 39 47.57 -18.01 -6.37
C LEU A 39 48.90 -17.63 -7.03
N GLN A 40 48.86 -17.15 -8.28
CA GLN A 40 50.04 -16.72 -9.02
C GLN A 40 50.76 -15.57 -8.30
N THR A 41 50.00 -14.61 -7.76
CA THR A 41 50.54 -13.47 -7.02
C THR A 41 51.20 -13.90 -5.70
N LEU A 42 50.53 -14.79 -4.95
CA LEU A 42 50.97 -15.19 -3.61
C LEU A 42 52.08 -16.25 -3.62
N SER A 43 52.09 -17.12 -4.64
CA SER A 43 52.90 -18.34 -4.62
C SER A 43 53.58 -18.68 -5.94
N GLY A 44 53.48 -17.84 -6.98
CA GLY A 44 53.99 -18.13 -8.33
C GLY A 44 55.52 -18.32 -8.44
N GLN A 45 56.28 -18.00 -7.40
CA GLN A 45 57.72 -18.31 -7.33
C GLN A 45 58.01 -19.75 -6.86
N VAL A 46 57.06 -20.39 -6.17
CA VAL A 46 57.20 -21.73 -5.59
C VAL A 46 56.29 -22.72 -6.32
N TRP A 47 55.02 -22.38 -6.51
CA TRP A 47 54.05 -23.15 -7.26
C TRP A 47 53.91 -22.54 -8.65
N THR A 48 54.58 -23.13 -9.63
CA THR A 48 54.68 -22.60 -11.00
C THR A 48 53.74 -23.29 -11.99
N ASP A 49 53.37 -24.55 -11.72
CA ASP A 49 52.45 -25.33 -12.54
C ASP A 49 50.99 -25.08 -12.15
N HIS A 50 50.24 -24.44 -13.05
CA HIS A 50 48.83 -24.10 -12.83
C HIS A 50 47.90 -24.80 -13.83
N ASN A 51 48.31 -25.95 -14.34
CA ASN A 51 47.54 -26.70 -15.32
C ASN A 51 46.46 -27.58 -14.67
N LEU A 52 45.50 -28.05 -15.47
CA LEU A 52 44.34 -28.85 -15.03
C LEU A 52 44.69 -30.18 -14.34
N HIS A 53 45.91 -30.69 -14.55
CA HIS A 53 46.35 -31.94 -13.94
C HIS A 53 46.88 -31.74 -12.50
N ASP A 54 47.14 -30.50 -12.10
CA ASP A 54 47.60 -30.18 -10.76
C ASP A 54 46.43 -30.36 -9.76
N PRO A 55 46.64 -31.14 -8.67
CA PRO A 55 45.59 -31.39 -7.69
C PRO A 55 45.15 -30.12 -6.95
N GLY A 56 46.05 -29.18 -6.69
CA GLY A 56 45.73 -27.91 -6.05
C GLY A 56 44.83 -27.03 -6.92
N ILE A 57 45.00 -27.06 -8.25
CA ILE A 57 44.07 -26.39 -9.19
C ILE A 57 42.70 -27.07 -9.17
N THR A 58 42.66 -28.41 -9.10
CA THR A 58 41.40 -29.14 -8.93
C THR A 58 40.67 -28.73 -7.65
N LEU A 59 41.40 -28.59 -6.52
CA LEU A 59 40.82 -28.14 -5.25
C LEU A 59 40.26 -26.71 -5.34
N LEU A 60 41.00 -25.79 -5.97
CA LEU A 60 40.54 -24.42 -6.20
C LEU A 60 39.22 -24.41 -6.98
N GLU A 61 39.13 -25.17 -8.06
CA GLU A 61 37.91 -25.24 -8.87
C GLU A 61 36.72 -25.71 -8.05
N GLN A 62 36.87 -26.75 -7.21
CA GLN A 62 35.76 -27.21 -6.38
C GLN A 62 35.36 -26.21 -5.29
N LEU A 63 36.32 -25.47 -4.72
CA LEU A 63 36.02 -24.38 -3.79
C LEU A 63 35.29 -23.23 -4.50
N CYS A 64 35.72 -22.85 -5.71
CA CYS A 64 35.01 -21.85 -6.53
C CYS A 64 33.59 -22.30 -6.85
N PHE A 65 33.39 -23.58 -7.18
CA PHE A 65 32.06 -24.15 -7.38
C PHE A 65 31.21 -24.09 -6.10
N GLY A 66 31.77 -24.46 -4.94
CA GLY A 66 31.08 -24.33 -3.65
C GLY A 66 30.66 -22.89 -3.33
N LEU A 67 31.49 -21.90 -3.68
CA LEU A 67 31.13 -20.48 -3.54
C LEU A 67 29.96 -20.07 -4.45
N THR A 68 29.80 -20.69 -5.62
CA THR A 68 28.64 -20.38 -6.50
C THR A 68 27.30 -20.77 -5.88
N ASP A 69 27.24 -21.72 -4.95
CA ASP A 69 26.00 -22.06 -4.23
C ASP A 69 25.58 -20.92 -3.28
N ILE A 70 26.53 -20.28 -2.61
CA ILE A 70 26.25 -19.07 -1.82
C ILE A 70 25.72 -17.95 -2.72
N VAL A 71 26.39 -17.71 -3.85
CA VAL A 71 25.97 -16.67 -4.82
C VAL A 71 24.55 -16.95 -5.32
N TYR A 72 24.27 -18.20 -5.70
CA TYR A 72 22.96 -18.62 -6.16
C TYR A 72 21.87 -18.38 -5.12
N ARG A 73 22.11 -18.75 -3.85
CA ARG A 73 21.14 -18.57 -2.77
C ARG A 73 20.99 -17.12 -2.34
N ALA A 74 22.06 -16.33 -2.36
CA ALA A 74 22.01 -14.89 -2.12
C ALA A 74 21.25 -14.14 -3.24
N GLY A 75 21.07 -14.78 -4.39
CA GLY A 75 20.33 -14.25 -5.53
C GLY A 75 18.81 -14.38 -5.44
N PHE A 76 18.28 -15.05 -4.42
CA PHE A 76 16.83 -15.14 -4.23
C PHE A 76 16.21 -13.77 -3.94
N SER A 77 14.90 -13.67 -4.13
CA SER A 77 14.19 -12.42 -3.87
C SER A 77 14.37 -12.01 -2.40
N VAL A 78 14.44 -10.71 -2.11
CA VAL A 78 14.50 -10.21 -0.73
C VAL A 78 13.33 -10.75 0.09
N ALA A 79 12.15 -10.91 -0.52
CA ALA A 79 10.99 -11.49 0.14
C ALA A 79 11.23 -12.95 0.59
N ASP A 80 11.92 -13.76 -0.21
CA ASP A 80 12.27 -15.16 0.14
C ASP A 80 13.24 -15.22 1.33
N HIS A 81 14.11 -14.23 1.49
CA HIS A 81 15.02 -14.15 2.64
C HIS A 81 14.35 -13.67 3.94
N LEU A 82 13.30 -12.85 3.82
CA LEU A 82 12.63 -12.24 4.98
C LEU A 82 11.37 -13.00 5.42
N THR A 83 10.88 -13.93 4.61
CA THR A 83 9.63 -14.65 4.88
C THR A 83 9.80 -15.75 5.92
N GLY A 84 8.75 -15.99 6.70
CA GLY A 84 8.63 -17.17 7.54
C GLY A 84 8.10 -18.41 6.80
N PRO A 85 8.04 -19.56 7.49
CA PRO A 85 7.58 -20.83 6.89
C PRO A 85 6.16 -20.81 6.32
N ASP A 86 5.33 -19.86 6.75
CA ASP A 86 3.96 -19.65 6.26
C ASP A 86 3.89 -18.78 4.99
N GLY A 87 5.03 -18.31 4.47
CA GLY A 87 5.12 -17.42 3.31
C GLY A 87 4.76 -15.96 3.63
N ALA A 88 4.53 -15.63 4.91
CA ALA A 88 4.30 -14.26 5.36
C ALA A 88 5.62 -13.60 5.77
N ILE A 89 5.69 -12.27 5.65
CA ILE A 89 6.79 -11.46 6.16
C ILE A 89 6.31 -10.80 7.45
N ASP A 90 7.09 -10.90 8.52
CA ASP A 90 6.82 -10.19 9.77
C ASP A 90 7.24 -8.72 9.65
N HIS A 91 6.39 -7.94 8.98
CA HIS A 91 6.61 -6.52 8.76
C HIS A 91 6.85 -5.73 10.05
N ALA A 92 6.11 -6.06 11.12
CA ALA A 92 6.25 -5.37 12.40
C ALA A 92 7.57 -5.73 13.09
N GLY A 93 7.89 -7.03 13.17
CA GLY A 93 9.14 -7.52 13.74
C GLY A 93 10.39 -7.10 12.96
N LEU A 94 10.26 -6.76 11.68
CA LEU A 94 11.36 -6.26 10.83
C LEU A 94 11.37 -4.73 10.67
N SER A 95 10.45 -4.00 11.33
CA SER A 95 10.28 -2.55 11.16
C SER A 95 10.02 -2.11 9.69
N LEU A 96 9.43 -2.99 8.87
CA LEU A 96 9.07 -2.76 7.48
C LEU A 96 7.61 -2.33 7.38
N HIS A 97 7.34 -1.08 7.75
CA HIS A 97 5.98 -0.55 7.80
C HIS A 97 5.32 -0.49 6.41
N PRO A 98 4.09 -1.00 6.26
CA PRO A 98 3.37 -0.93 5.01
C PRO A 98 2.96 0.51 4.68
N PRO A 99 2.64 0.82 3.40
CA PRO A 99 2.25 2.17 2.98
C PRO A 99 1.07 2.75 3.78
N SER A 100 0.11 1.93 4.19
CA SER A 100 -1.05 2.33 5.00
C SER A 100 -0.70 2.84 6.39
N ASP A 101 0.50 2.50 6.89
CA ASP A 101 0.93 2.81 8.24
C ASP A 101 2.02 3.88 8.23
N ALA A 102 2.87 3.86 7.19
CA ALA A 102 4.03 4.75 7.08
C ALA A 102 3.71 6.12 6.44
N LEU A 103 2.79 6.16 5.47
CA LEU A 103 2.54 7.36 4.66
C LEU A 103 1.50 8.32 5.25
N PRO A 104 0.40 7.85 5.88
CA PRO A 104 -0.57 8.78 6.45
C PRO A 104 0.04 9.66 7.53
N CYS A 105 -0.36 10.93 7.53
CA CYS A 105 0.01 11.90 8.53
C CYS A 105 -1.20 12.28 9.40
N ARG A 106 -0.97 13.03 10.48
CA ARG A 106 -2.08 13.58 11.26
C ARG A 106 -2.82 14.65 10.45
N PRO A 107 -4.12 14.84 10.65
CA PRO A 107 -4.82 15.95 10.02
C PRO A 107 -4.26 17.27 10.52
N THR A 108 -3.80 18.13 9.59
CA THR A 108 -3.22 19.45 9.92
C THR A 108 -3.90 20.59 9.18
N THR A 109 -4.66 20.29 8.12
CA THR A 109 -5.43 21.29 7.37
C THR A 109 -6.93 21.11 7.62
N PRO A 110 -7.76 22.15 7.38
CA PRO A 110 -9.22 22.01 7.43
C PRO A 110 -9.75 20.90 6.51
N ALA A 111 -9.13 20.68 5.35
CA ALA A 111 -9.44 19.60 4.42
C ALA A 111 -9.13 18.22 5.02
N ASP A 112 -8.01 18.08 5.72
CA ASP A 112 -7.68 16.83 6.42
C ASP A 112 -8.65 16.54 7.55
N TYR A 113 -8.99 17.55 8.36
CA TYR A 113 -9.98 17.39 9.42
C TYR A 113 -11.36 17.04 8.85
N ARG A 114 -11.75 17.62 7.71
CA ARG A 114 -12.96 17.23 6.99
C ARG A 114 -12.94 15.75 6.62
N ARG A 115 -11.88 15.27 5.95
CA ARG A 115 -11.74 13.85 5.57
C ARG A 115 -11.77 12.93 6.79
N HIS A 116 -11.02 13.27 7.85
CA HIS A 116 -10.99 12.51 9.10
C HIS A 116 -12.36 12.44 9.77
N LEU A 117 -13.09 13.55 9.86
CA LEU A 117 -14.41 13.58 10.49
C LEU A 117 -15.47 12.82 9.68
N LEU A 118 -15.47 12.95 8.35
CA LEU A 118 -16.39 12.24 7.48
C LEU A 118 -16.16 10.72 7.48
N ASP A 119 -14.91 10.28 7.68
CA ASP A 119 -14.58 8.87 7.84
C ASP A 119 -14.91 8.34 9.25
N ALA A 120 -14.61 9.11 10.30
CA ALA A 120 -14.74 8.65 11.68
C ALA A 120 -16.17 8.74 12.24
N VAL A 121 -17.03 9.59 11.69
CA VAL A 121 -18.35 9.91 12.26
C VAL A 121 -19.47 9.61 11.25
N PRO A 122 -20.16 8.46 11.40
CA PRO A 122 -21.33 8.16 10.61
C PRO A 122 -22.44 9.21 10.81
N GLY A 123 -23.08 9.62 9.72
CA GLY A 123 -24.17 10.61 9.74
C GLY A 123 -23.76 12.05 9.49
N LEU A 124 -22.56 12.28 8.97
CA LEU A 124 -22.14 13.58 8.46
C LEU A 124 -22.20 13.57 6.92
N ASP A 125 -22.88 14.58 6.35
CA ASP A 125 -22.79 14.89 4.93
C ASP A 125 -21.59 15.81 4.66
N ASP A 126 -21.31 16.75 5.56
CA ASP A 126 -20.17 17.67 5.47
C ASP A 126 -19.66 18.07 6.86
N ALA A 127 -18.36 18.41 6.94
CA ALA A 127 -17.73 18.92 8.15
C ALA A 127 -16.72 20.00 7.77
N MET A 128 -16.80 21.16 8.42
CA MET A 128 -15.93 22.31 8.14
C MET A 128 -15.27 22.83 9.41
N LEU A 129 -13.98 23.11 9.30
CA LEU A 129 -13.22 23.70 10.38
C LEU A 129 -12.84 25.14 10.00
N GLU A 130 -13.28 26.10 10.80
CA GLU A 130 -13.05 27.53 10.57
C GLU A 130 -12.22 28.13 11.71
N ALA A 131 -11.04 28.66 11.39
CA ALA A 131 -10.17 29.31 12.37
C ALA A 131 -10.83 30.58 12.96
N GLN A 132 -10.81 30.71 14.28
CA GLN A 132 -11.31 31.87 15.02
C GLN A 132 -10.14 32.82 15.31
N GLY A 133 -9.74 33.59 14.30
CA GLY A 133 -8.58 34.48 14.36
C GLY A 133 -7.26 33.72 14.50
N THR A 134 -6.33 34.24 15.31
CA THR A 134 -4.96 33.69 15.48
C THR A 134 -4.78 32.93 16.80
N THR A 135 -5.86 32.53 17.46
CA THR A 135 -5.83 31.96 18.82
C THR A 135 -5.60 30.45 18.86
N GLY A 136 -5.61 29.77 17.70
CA GLY A 136 -5.64 28.31 17.63
C GLY A 136 -7.01 27.70 17.95
N LEU A 137 -8.04 28.52 18.21
CA LEU A 137 -9.41 28.07 18.36
C LEU A 137 -10.06 27.90 16.99
N TYR A 138 -10.78 26.80 16.81
CA TYR A 138 -11.54 26.50 15.61
C TYR A 138 -13.02 26.32 15.92
N ARG A 139 -13.86 26.86 15.05
CA ARG A 139 -15.30 26.57 15.05
C ARG A 139 -15.57 25.42 14.08
N LEU A 140 -16.22 24.39 14.58
CA LEU A 140 -16.64 23.25 13.79
C LEU A 140 -18.08 23.47 13.31
N LYS A 141 -18.30 23.48 11.99
CA LYS A 141 -19.63 23.50 11.37
C LYS A 141 -19.92 22.13 10.77
N LEU A 142 -21.06 21.54 11.11
CA LEU A 142 -21.46 20.19 10.72
C LEU A 142 -22.74 20.24 9.89
N LYS A 143 -22.75 19.56 8.75
CA LYS A 143 -23.97 19.22 8.04
C LYS A 143 -24.29 17.75 8.33
N LEU A 144 -25.41 17.53 8.99
CA LEU A 144 -25.84 16.19 9.39
C LEU A 144 -26.63 15.53 8.26
N SER A 145 -26.43 14.24 8.07
CA SER A 145 -27.23 13.47 7.12
C SER A 145 -28.67 13.35 7.59
N HIS A 146 -29.62 13.52 6.68
CA HIS A 146 -31.06 13.46 6.97
C HIS A 146 -31.56 12.05 7.38
N GLU A 147 -30.73 11.03 7.24
CA GLU A 147 -31.12 9.61 7.25
C GLU A 147 -30.62 8.83 8.48
N THR A 148 -29.89 9.46 9.40
CA THR A 148 -29.47 8.77 10.62
C THR A 148 -30.57 8.79 11.66
N GLY A 149 -31.06 7.61 12.06
CA GLY A 149 -31.88 7.46 13.27
C GLY A 149 -31.17 7.84 14.58
N THR A 150 -29.92 8.30 14.46
CA THR A 150 -29.07 8.82 15.54
C THR A 150 -29.38 10.28 15.80
N SER A 151 -29.45 10.67 17.08
CA SER A 151 -29.70 12.06 17.46
C SER A 151 -28.55 12.98 17.04
N ALA A 152 -28.88 14.22 16.66
CA ALA A 152 -27.89 15.25 16.34
C ALA A 152 -26.86 15.45 17.46
N ALA A 153 -27.31 15.41 18.72
CA ALA A 153 -26.43 15.54 19.89
C ALA A 153 -25.36 14.44 19.95
N THR A 154 -25.72 13.20 19.57
CA THR A 154 -24.77 12.08 19.52
C THR A 154 -23.73 12.28 18.41
N ILE A 155 -24.15 12.75 17.24
CA ILE A 155 -23.24 13.00 16.10
C ILE A 155 -22.29 14.15 16.44
N VAL A 156 -22.79 15.24 17.04
CA VAL A 156 -21.97 16.37 17.50
C VAL A 156 -20.94 15.92 18.55
N ALA A 157 -21.36 15.11 19.52
CA ALA A 157 -20.45 14.57 20.53
C ALA A 157 -19.37 13.67 19.91
N ALA A 158 -19.73 12.82 18.93
CA ALA A 158 -18.80 11.98 18.20
C ALA A 158 -17.82 12.81 17.36
N ALA A 159 -18.28 13.85 16.67
CA ALA A 159 -17.43 14.77 15.91
C ALA A 159 -16.43 15.52 16.81
N ARG A 160 -16.89 15.98 17.98
CA ARG A 160 -16.00 16.58 18.98
C ARG A 160 -14.93 15.59 19.45
N ALA A 161 -15.33 14.37 19.79
CA ALA A 161 -14.40 13.33 20.22
C ALA A 161 -13.39 12.95 19.11
N ALA A 162 -13.85 12.83 17.87
CA ALA A 162 -13.01 12.53 16.71
C ALA A 162 -11.97 13.62 16.44
N PHE A 163 -12.35 14.91 16.54
CA PHE A 163 -11.39 16.02 16.47
C PHE A 163 -10.36 15.95 17.62
N LEU A 164 -10.83 15.84 18.87
CA LEU A 164 -9.96 15.84 20.06
C LEU A 164 -8.96 14.68 20.06
N ALA A 165 -9.32 13.53 19.49
CA ALA A 165 -8.43 12.37 19.34
C ALA A 165 -7.23 12.63 18.39
N ARG A 166 -7.33 13.63 17.51
CA ARG A 166 -6.30 13.98 16.53
C ARG A 166 -5.81 15.44 16.63
N ARG A 167 -6.27 16.18 17.64
CA ARG A 167 -5.95 17.60 17.87
C ARG A 167 -4.45 17.84 17.91
N ASN A 168 -3.97 18.82 17.14
CA ASN A 168 -2.55 19.22 17.16
C ASN A 168 -2.22 20.11 18.37
N LEU A 169 -0.92 20.38 18.55
CA LEU A 169 -0.45 21.28 19.60
C LEU A 169 -0.92 22.71 19.31
N GLY A 170 -1.47 23.38 20.33
CA GLY A 170 -1.93 24.77 20.20
C GLY A 170 -3.26 24.94 19.46
N GLU A 171 -3.96 23.84 19.15
CA GLU A 171 -5.29 23.87 18.56
C GLU A 171 -6.34 23.50 19.62
N ASP A 172 -7.51 24.12 19.57
CA ASP A 172 -8.69 23.65 20.31
C ASP A 172 -9.99 23.99 19.58
N LEU A 173 -11.10 23.37 20.02
CA LEU A 173 -12.42 23.74 19.52
C LEU A 173 -13.05 24.85 20.36
N ASP A 174 -13.67 25.80 19.67
CA ASP A 174 -14.71 26.63 20.25
C ASP A 174 -15.78 25.73 20.92
N ALA A 175 -16.30 26.18 22.07
CA ALA A 175 -17.35 25.46 22.78
C ALA A 175 -18.61 25.29 21.91
N ALA A 176 -18.86 26.24 20.99
CA ALA A 176 -19.97 26.17 20.05
C ALA A 176 -19.60 25.38 18.78
N ILE A 177 -20.22 24.21 18.62
CA ILE A 177 -20.29 23.49 17.35
C ILE A 177 -21.60 23.89 16.65
N VAL A 178 -21.50 24.35 15.41
CA VAL A 178 -22.66 24.81 14.64
C VAL A 178 -23.19 23.66 13.80
N CYS A 179 -24.44 23.27 14.04
CA CYS A 179 -25.15 22.38 13.12
C CYS A 179 -25.84 23.23 12.06
N LEU A 180 -25.50 23.02 10.80
CA LEU A 180 -26.07 23.76 9.69
C LEU A 180 -27.52 23.33 9.48
N SER A 181 -28.42 24.30 9.47
CA SER A 181 -29.81 24.10 9.09
C SER A 181 -29.93 23.87 7.58
N GLU A 182 -30.90 23.07 7.16
CA GLU A 182 -31.13 22.83 5.75
C GLU A 182 -32.00 23.90 5.12
N ARG A 183 -31.44 24.56 4.11
CA ARG A 183 -32.18 25.46 3.24
C ARG A 183 -32.58 24.73 1.97
N ARG A 184 -33.87 24.42 1.85
CA ARG A 184 -34.36 23.56 0.77
C ARG A 184 -34.40 24.30 -0.56
N CYS A 185 -33.90 23.64 -1.60
CA CYS A 185 -33.96 24.14 -2.96
C CYS A 185 -34.60 23.13 -3.92
N ASP A 186 -35.32 23.64 -4.92
CA ASP A 186 -36.01 22.86 -5.94
C ASP A 186 -35.28 23.02 -7.27
N LEU A 187 -34.84 21.91 -7.86
CA LEU A 187 -34.08 21.89 -9.11
C LEU A 187 -35.02 21.83 -10.31
N HIS A 188 -35.09 22.91 -11.10
CA HIS A 188 -35.87 22.94 -12.33
C HIS A 188 -34.95 22.68 -13.52
N ALA A 189 -35.19 21.58 -14.22
CA ALA A 189 -34.40 21.20 -15.37
C ALA A 189 -35.24 20.49 -16.43
N ASP A 190 -34.79 20.59 -17.67
CA ASP A 190 -35.28 19.81 -18.80
C ASP A 190 -34.17 18.84 -19.22
N ILE A 191 -34.45 17.53 -19.20
CA ILE A 191 -33.48 16.51 -19.63
C ILE A 191 -34.03 15.71 -20.81
N GLU A 192 -33.17 15.48 -21.80
CA GLU A 192 -33.43 14.55 -22.89
C GLU A 192 -32.73 13.23 -22.58
N VAL A 193 -33.48 12.12 -22.65
CA VAL A 193 -32.95 10.78 -22.36
C VAL A 193 -32.91 9.91 -23.62
N GLY A 194 -31.86 9.10 -23.72
CA GLY A 194 -31.60 8.19 -24.82
C GLY A 194 -31.40 6.74 -24.37
N GLY A 195 -31.21 5.84 -25.34
CA GLY A 195 -30.91 4.43 -25.08
C GLY A 195 -32.07 3.64 -24.42
N PRO A 196 -31.81 2.40 -24.00
CA PRO A 196 -32.84 1.49 -23.48
C PRO A 196 -33.13 1.66 -21.98
N ARG A 197 -32.37 2.49 -21.26
CA ARG A 197 -32.56 2.72 -19.82
C ARG A 197 -33.93 3.35 -19.54
N ASP A 198 -34.56 2.89 -18.47
CA ASP A 198 -35.87 3.40 -18.04
C ASP A 198 -35.76 4.86 -17.56
N ALA A 199 -36.81 5.65 -17.81
CA ALA A 199 -36.82 7.07 -17.47
C ALA A 199 -36.86 7.32 -15.95
N VAL A 200 -37.52 6.45 -15.18
CA VAL A 200 -37.57 6.51 -13.72
C VAL A 200 -36.18 6.25 -13.15
N ASP A 201 -35.48 5.24 -13.67
CA ASP A 201 -34.10 4.92 -13.28
C ASP A 201 -33.14 6.11 -13.48
N ILE A 202 -33.20 6.72 -14.67
CA ILE A 202 -32.35 7.87 -15.00
C ILE A 202 -32.70 9.05 -14.09
N LEU A 203 -33.99 9.36 -13.91
CA LEU A 203 -34.43 10.49 -13.09
C LEU A 203 -34.06 10.30 -11.61
N ALA A 204 -34.18 9.09 -11.07
CA ALA A 204 -33.76 8.77 -9.71
C ALA A 204 -32.25 8.96 -9.52
N GLU A 205 -31.43 8.51 -10.49
CA GLU A 205 -29.98 8.71 -10.47
C GLU A 205 -29.60 10.20 -10.59
N VAL A 206 -30.32 10.98 -11.40
CA VAL A 206 -30.15 12.45 -11.50
C VAL A 206 -30.42 13.12 -10.15
N TYR A 207 -31.55 12.83 -9.50
CA TYR A 207 -31.88 13.39 -8.19
C TYR A 207 -30.88 12.97 -7.12
N ASP A 208 -30.47 11.70 -7.08
CA ASP A 208 -29.45 11.22 -6.13
C ASP A 208 -28.13 11.95 -6.33
N ARG A 209 -27.57 11.99 -7.54
CA ARG A 209 -26.29 12.68 -7.79
C ARG A 209 -26.36 14.18 -7.52
N CYS A 210 -27.44 14.86 -7.90
CA CYS A 210 -27.62 16.28 -7.61
C CYS A 210 -27.75 16.53 -6.10
N ALA A 211 -28.49 15.68 -5.38
CA ALA A 211 -28.63 15.80 -3.94
C ALA A 211 -27.28 15.63 -3.23
N ARG A 212 -26.48 14.63 -3.60
CA ARG A 212 -25.13 14.41 -3.05
C ARG A 212 -24.18 15.55 -3.37
N TYR A 213 -24.22 16.04 -4.61
CA TYR A 213 -23.42 17.18 -5.05
C TYR A 213 -23.78 18.42 -4.22
N ILE A 214 -25.05 18.82 -4.17
CA ILE A 214 -25.54 19.96 -3.37
C ILE A 214 -25.22 19.74 -1.88
N ALA A 215 -25.29 18.51 -1.39
CA ALA A 215 -24.94 18.20 -0.01
C ALA A 215 -23.44 18.24 0.29
N ARG A 216 -22.59 18.26 -0.75
CA ARG A 216 -21.14 18.07 -0.67
C ARG A 216 -20.76 16.75 0.00
N GLU A 217 -21.58 15.72 -0.16
CA GLU A 217 -21.32 14.40 0.41
C GLU A 217 -19.97 13.87 -0.11
N ALA A 218 -19.14 13.39 0.82
CA ALA A 218 -17.85 12.81 0.45
C ALA A 218 -18.02 11.56 -0.41
N VAL A 219 -17.27 11.51 -1.52
CA VAL A 219 -17.14 10.30 -2.34
C VAL A 219 -15.93 9.53 -1.83
N SER A 220 -16.20 8.32 -1.32
CA SER A 220 -15.15 7.38 -0.92
C SER A 220 -14.75 6.49 -2.09
N ARG A 221 -13.46 6.43 -2.39
CA ARG A 221 -12.83 5.64 -3.45
C ARG A 221 -12.06 4.47 -2.87
N THR A 222 -11.90 3.40 -3.66
CA THR A 222 -11.08 2.25 -3.25
C THR A 222 -9.63 2.39 -3.66
N LEU A 223 -8.73 1.68 -2.93
CA LEU A 223 -7.31 1.62 -3.28
C LEU A 223 -7.11 1.12 -4.73
N ASP A 224 -7.87 0.11 -5.14
CA ASP A 224 -7.77 -0.48 -6.48
C ASP A 224 -8.23 0.48 -7.57
N GLU A 225 -9.25 1.30 -7.31
CA GLU A 225 -9.71 2.32 -8.25
C GLU A 225 -8.62 3.36 -8.50
N LEU A 226 -8.08 3.94 -7.42
CA LEU A 226 -7.05 4.98 -7.53
C LEU A 226 -5.76 4.43 -8.18
N ARG A 227 -5.39 3.18 -7.87
CA ARG A 227 -4.25 2.51 -8.52
C ARG A 227 -4.48 2.24 -10.00
N ARG A 228 -5.70 1.86 -10.40
CA ARG A 228 -6.06 1.67 -11.83
C ARG A 228 -6.01 2.98 -12.61
N GLU A 229 -6.21 4.11 -11.95
CA GLU A 229 -6.02 5.46 -12.51
C GLU A 229 -4.54 5.89 -12.56
N GLY A 230 -3.61 5.05 -12.11
CA GLY A 230 -2.17 5.34 -12.14
C GLY A 230 -1.69 6.23 -11.00
N ARG A 231 -2.50 6.46 -9.96
CA ARG A 231 -2.10 7.25 -8.78
C ARG A 231 -1.02 6.51 -7.98
N MET A 232 -0.02 7.25 -7.52
CA MET A 232 1.04 6.70 -6.66
C MET A 232 0.54 6.51 -5.23
N LEU A 233 1.12 5.57 -4.48
CA LEU A 233 0.70 5.29 -3.10
C LEU A 233 0.91 6.49 -2.17
N GLU A 234 1.99 7.25 -2.37
CA GLU A 234 2.26 8.51 -1.64
C GLU A 234 1.13 9.53 -1.81
N ASP A 235 0.60 9.71 -3.02
CA ASP A 235 -0.53 10.59 -3.28
C ASP A 235 -1.83 10.07 -2.66
N ILE A 236 -2.05 8.74 -2.75
CA ILE A 236 -3.27 8.11 -2.25
C ILE A 236 -3.35 8.21 -0.72
N TYR A 237 -2.24 7.94 -0.03
CA TYR A 237 -2.17 7.95 1.44
C TYR A 237 -1.83 9.34 2.01
N THR A 238 -1.79 10.39 1.20
CA THR A 238 -1.55 11.76 1.68
C THR A 238 -2.70 12.25 2.57
N GLY A 239 -2.36 12.61 3.81
CA GLY A 239 -3.29 13.12 4.82
C GLY A 239 -3.63 12.09 5.89
N PRO A 240 -4.82 12.19 6.52
CA PRO A 240 -5.21 11.33 7.64
C PRO A 240 -5.38 9.87 7.21
N ALA A 241 -5.07 8.94 8.12
CA ALA A 241 -5.35 7.52 7.93
C ALA A 241 -6.87 7.25 8.01
N LEU A 242 -7.48 6.97 6.85
CA LEU A 242 -8.92 6.70 6.70
C LEU A 242 -9.22 5.19 6.73
N GLN A 243 -10.35 4.81 7.33
CA GLN A 243 -10.77 3.40 7.51
C GLN A 243 -11.84 2.94 6.49
N HIS A 244 -12.60 3.86 5.91
CA HIS A 244 -13.76 3.57 5.06
C HIS A 244 -13.57 4.04 3.62
N GLY A 245 -12.33 4.04 3.16
CA GLY A 245 -11.87 4.36 1.82
C GLY A 245 -11.16 5.70 1.74
N PHE A 246 -10.80 6.10 0.53
CA PHE A 246 -10.10 7.36 0.27
C PHE A 246 -11.11 8.42 -0.11
N ILE A 247 -11.29 9.40 0.77
CA ILE A 247 -12.15 10.54 0.50
C ILE A 247 -11.36 11.53 -0.36
N GLU A 248 -11.78 11.68 -1.61
CA GLU A 248 -11.26 12.73 -2.47
C GLU A 248 -11.88 14.06 -2.04
N ASP A 249 -11.05 14.96 -1.53
CA ASP A 249 -11.51 16.30 -1.19
C ASP A 249 -11.34 17.21 -2.41
N HIS A 250 -12.45 17.51 -3.08
CA HIS A 250 -12.53 18.68 -3.94
C HIS A 250 -12.82 19.89 -3.04
N ALA A 251 -11.90 20.23 -2.13
CA ALA A 251 -12.05 21.43 -1.31
C ALA A 251 -11.85 22.67 -2.19
N PRO A 252 -12.72 23.69 -2.10
CA PRO A 252 -12.35 25.02 -2.53
C PRO A 252 -11.18 25.49 -1.66
N GLN A 253 -10.16 26.06 -2.32
CA GLN A 253 -9.00 26.63 -1.66
C GLN A 253 -9.42 27.79 -0.73
N HIS A 254 -8.67 27.99 0.34
CA HIS A 254 -8.84 29.00 1.41
C HIS A 254 -9.52 30.32 1.02
N GLY A 255 -10.42 30.80 1.89
CA GLY A 255 -10.68 32.23 2.11
C GLY A 255 -11.84 32.89 1.34
N ASP A 256 -12.85 33.32 2.09
CA ASP A 256 -13.69 34.52 1.87
C ASP A 256 -14.67 34.65 0.69
N ALA A 257 -14.90 33.64 -0.13
CA ALA A 257 -16.13 33.59 -0.94
C ALA A 257 -17.06 32.50 -0.41
N ALA A 258 -18.31 32.87 -0.07
CA ALA A 258 -19.37 31.88 0.03
C ALA A 258 -19.34 31.06 -1.27
N PRO A 259 -19.17 29.72 -1.21
CA PRO A 259 -19.03 28.95 -2.43
C PRO A 259 -20.33 29.11 -3.19
N LEU A 260 -20.27 29.77 -4.34
CA LEU A 260 -21.43 29.91 -5.21
C LEU A 260 -21.62 28.58 -5.94
N LEU A 261 -22.83 28.04 -5.86
CA LEU A 261 -23.24 26.87 -6.64
C LEU A 261 -23.71 27.37 -8.01
N ALA A 262 -22.91 27.13 -9.05
CA ALA A 262 -23.27 27.49 -10.41
C ALA A 262 -24.24 26.48 -11.02
N LEU A 263 -25.28 26.97 -11.72
CA LEU A 263 -26.24 26.11 -12.43
C LEU A 263 -25.57 25.30 -13.55
N SER A 264 -24.47 25.80 -14.11
CA SER A 264 -23.65 25.09 -15.11
C SER A 264 -23.02 23.81 -14.56
N ASP A 265 -22.61 23.84 -13.29
CA ASP A 265 -21.96 22.70 -12.64
C ASP A 265 -23.00 21.61 -12.37
N LEU A 266 -24.18 22.01 -11.89
CA LEU A 266 -25.34 21.11 -11.80
C LEU A 266 -25.70 20.51 -13.16
N ALA A 267 -25.71 21.30 -14.23
CA ALA A 267 -25.96 20.77 -15.57
C ALA A 267 -24.89 19.75 -15.99
N GLY A 268 -23.62 19.96 -15.59
CA GLY A 268 -22.55 18.98 -15.75
C GLY A 268 -22.83 17.67 -15.00
N VAL A 269 -23.26 17.76 -13.73
CA VAL A 269 -23.62 16.61 -12.90
C VAL A 269 -24.77 15.81 -13.52
N VAL A 270 -25.81 16.50 -14.03
CA VAL A 270 -26.95 15.87 -14.71
C VAL A 270 -26.50 15.16 -16.00
N ARG A 271 -25.69 15.82 -16.85
CA ARG A 271 -25.18 15.22 -18.10
C ARG A 271 -24.28 14.01 -17.88
N ALA A 272 -23.58 13.95 -16.75
CA ALA A 272 -22.71 12.82 -16.42
C ALA A 272 -23.49 11.53 -16.06
N VAL A 273 -24.82 11.59 -15.94
CA VAL A 273 -25.67 10.42 -15.70
C VAL A 273 -25.81 9.62 -17.01
N PRO A 274 -25.41 8.33 -17.05
CA PRO A 274 -25.51 7.54 -18.26
C PRO A 274 -26.96 7.43 -18.74
N GLY A 275 -27.23 7.76 -20.00
CA GLY A 275 -28.58 7.76 -20.57
C GLY A 275 -29.21 9.16 -20.68
N VAL A 276 -28.61 10.19 -20.08
CA VAL A 276 -28.92 11.59 -20.39
C VAL A 276 -28.16 11.99 -21.65
N THR A 277 -28.87 12.43 -22.69
CA THR A 277 -28.26 12.89 -23.96
C THR A 277 -28.10 14.40 -24.00
N ASP A 278 -29.01 15.13 -23.35
CA ASP A 278 -28.93 16.58 -23.17
C ASP A 278 -29.55 16.98 -21.83
N ALA A 279 -29.03 18.05 -21.23
CA ALA A 279 -29.58 18.57 -19.99
C ALA A 279 -29.47 20.09 -19.93
N ARG A 280 -30.61 20.72 -19.68
CA ARG A 280 -30.75 22.16 -19.45
C ARG A 280 -31.26 22.39 -18.04
N VAL A 281 -30.39 22.86 -17.16
CA VAL A 281 -30.82 23.37 -15.84
C VAL A 281 -31.38 24.77 -16.05
N VAL A 282 -32.66 24.94 -15.72
CA VAL A 282 -33.43 26.16 -15.96
C VAL A 282 -33.31 27.11 -14.78
N ALA A 283 -33.53 26.61 -13.57
CA ALA A 283 -33.49 27.41 -12.35
C ALA A 283 -33.24 26.52 -11.12
N LEU A 284 -32.77 27.16 -10.06
CA LEU A 284 -32.78 26.60 -8.72
C LEU A 284 -33.60 27.55 -7.84
N HIS A 285 -34.75 27.08 -7.37
CA HIS A 285 -35.61 27.85 -6.48
C HIS A 285 -35.18 27.60 -5.04
N VAL A 286 -34.76 28.63 -4.32
CA VAL A 286 -34.39 28.52 -2.90
C VAL A 286 -35.53 29.13 -2.08
N ASP A 287 -36.13 28.35 -1.19
CA ASP A 287 -37.34 28.73 -0.43
C ASP A 287 -38.48 29.30 -1.32
N GLY A 288 -38.63 28.77 -2.54
CA GLY A 288 -39.65 29.19 -3.51
C GLY A 288 -39.35 30.51 -4.24
N ARG A 289 -38.15 31.08 -4.12
CA ARG A 289 -37.72 32.25 -4.91
C ARG A 289 -36.80 31.84 -6.04
N GLU A 290 -37.06 32.37 -7.24
CA GLU A 290 -36.26 32.08 -8.43
C GLU A 290 -34.94 32.83 -8.36
N THR A 291 -33.85 32.10 -8.64
CA THR A 291 -32.53 32.72 -8.72
C THR A 291 -32.19 32.97 -10.18
N THR A 292 -32.23 34.24 -10.60
CA THR A 292 -31.95 34.66 -11.98
C THR A 292 -30.45 34.86 -12.26
N ALA A 293 -29.59 34.78 -11.25
CA ALA A 293 -28.18 35.14 -11.33
C ALA A 293 -27.24 34.03 -11.82
N GLY A 294 -27.76 32.88 -12.28
CA GLY A 294 -26.95 31.76 -12.79
C GLY A 294 -26.17 30.97 -11.73
N ALA A 295 -26.10 31.48 -10.50
CA ALA A 295 -25.52 30.84 -9.33
C ALA A 295 -26.29 31.24 -8.06
N VAL A 296 -26.20 30.39 -7.02
CA VAL A 296 -26.77 30.64 -5.69
C VAL A 296 -25.70 30.51 -4.61
N ASP A 297 -25.91 31.15 -3.47
CA ASP A 297 -25.12 30.85 -2.27
C ASP A 297 -25.37 29.39 -1.86
N TRP A 298 -24.30 28.60 -1.81
CA TRP A 298 -24.40 27.18 -1.47
C TRP A 298 -24.60 26.98 0.03
N ARG A 299 -24.16 27.94 0.85
CA ARG A 299 -24.29 27.96 2.31
C ARG A 299 -24.07 29.35 2.87
N GLY A 300 -24.55 29.55 4.10
CA GLY A 300 -24.25 30.70 4.94
C GLY A 300 -23.56 30.28 6.25
N ASP A 301 -23.66 31.12 7.27
CA ASP A 301 -23.01 30.87 8.56
C ASP A 301 -23.65 29.73 9.36
N ASP A 302 -24.96 29.57 9.24
CA ASP A 302 -25.80 28.65 10.01
C ASP A 302 -26.73 27.76 9.14
N TRP A 303 -26.58 27.83 7.83
CA TRP A 303 -27.39 27.06 6.88
C TRP A 303 -26.57 26.55 5.70
N ALA A 304 -27.01 25.43 5.10
CA ALA A 304 -26.48 24.89 3.86
C ALA A 304 -27.62 24.46 2.94
N LEU A 305 -27.42 24.54 1.62
CA LEU A 305 -28.41 24.05 0.67
C LEU A 305 -28.63 22.55 0.81
N ALA A 306 -29.88 22.14 0.64
CA ALA A 306 -30.29 20.75 0.48
C ALA A 306 -31.27 20.66 -0.67
N LEU A 307 -31.10 19.67 -1.55
CA LEU A 307 -32.04 19.43 -2.64
C LEU A 307 -33.32 18.83 -2.08
N ARG A 308 -34.46 19.46 -2.39
CA ARG A 308 -35.76 18.87 -2.11
C ARG A 308 -35.99 17.70 -3.06
N LEU A 309 -36.25 16.53 -2.49
CA LEU A 309 -36.55 15.33 -3.25
C LEU A 309 -38.06 15.25 -3.49
N PRO A 310 -38.52 14.78 -4.66
CA PRO A 310 -39.94 14.60 -4.92
C PRO A 310 -40.55 13.58 -3.95
N ASP A 311 -41.76 13.86 -3.48
CA ASP A 311 -42.57 12.97 -2.65
C ASP A 311 -44.05 13.05 -3.06
N HIS A 312 -44.97 12.62 -2.19
CA HIS A 312 -46.41 12.68 -2.50
C HIS A 312 -46.92 14.13 -2.62
N ASP A 313 -46.41 15.03 -1.79
CA ASP A 313 -46.88 16.42 -1.68
C ASP A 313 -46.00 17.38 -2.52
N VAL A 314 -44.82 16.92 -2.91
CA VAL A 314 -43.82 17.66 -3.69
C VAL A 314 -43.66 17.02 -5.07
N ALA A 315 -44.21 17.67 -6.10
CA ALA A 315 -44.07 17.22 -7.48
C ALA A 315 -42.61 17.29 -7.97
N ALA A 316 -42.25 16.37 -8.88
CA ALA A 316 -40.97 16.44 -9.57
C ALA A 316 -40.89 17.69 -10.46
N THR A 317 -39.81 18.44 -10.30
CA THR A 317 -39.55 19.72 -10.99
C THR A 317 -38.67 19.55 -12.24
N ILE A 318 -38.13 18.34 -12.46
CA ILE A 318 -37.33 17.99 -13.62
C ILE A 318 -38.23 17.33 -14.68
N THR A 319 -38.29 17.91 -15.87
CA THR A 319 -39.04 17.36 -17.00
C THR A 319 -38.16 16.40 -17.79
N VAL A 320 -38.62 15.16 -17.96
CA VAL A 320 -37.93 14.12 -18.75
C VAL A 320 -38.55 14.04 -20.14
N ARG A 321 -37.73 14.17 -21.19
CA ARG A 321 -38.14 14.01 -22.59
C ARG A 321 -37.39 12.88 -23.28
N ARG A 322 -38.05 12.21 -24.22
CA ARG A 322 -37.46 11.19 -25.09
C ARG A 322 -37.95 11.41 -26.51
N ARG A 323 -37.02 11.69 -27.43
CA ARG A 323 -37.29 12.14 -28.80
C ARG A 323 -38.24 13.35 -28.81
N GLY A 324 -38.04 14.28 -27.86
CA GLY A 324 -38.88 15.48 -27.70
C GLY A 324 -40.24 15.27 -27.04
N HIS A 325 -40.66 14.04 -26.75
CA HIS A 325 -41.91 13.75 -26.04
C HIS A 325 -41.70 13.65 -24.53
N ILE A 326 -42.57 14.29 -23.74
CA ILE A 326 -42.53 14.19 -22.27
C ILE A 326 -42.84 12.75 -21.86
N VAL A 327 -41.97 12.18 -21.03
CA VAL A 327 -42.17 10.87 -20.42
C VAL A 327 -42.70 11.08 -19.00
N PRO A 328 -43.98 10.74 -18.71
CA PRO A 328 -44.51 10.88 -17.37
C PRO A 328 -43.83 9.89 -16.43
N VAL A 329 -43.33 10.39 -15.29
CA VAL A 329 -42.75 9.56 -14.22
C VAL A 329 -43.67 9.67 -13.00
N ALA A 330 -44.20 8.53 -12.54
CA ALA A 330 -45.01 8.48 -11.35
C ALA A 330 -44.14 8.67 -10.09
N TRP A 331 -44.60 9.51 -9.14
CA TRP A 331 -43.82 9.83 -7.94
C TRP A 331 -43.50 8.58 -7.09
N GLN A 332 -44.40 7.59 -7.06
CA GLN A 332 -44.23 6.36 -6.29
C GLN A 332 -43.05 5.52 -6.79
N ASP A 333 -42.91 5.39 -8.11
CA ASP A 333 -41.83 4.62 -8.72
C ASP A 333 -40.50 5.35 -8.57
N LEU A 334 -40.50 6.68 -8.72
CA LEU A 334 -39.32 7.52 -8.48
C LEU A 334 -38.83 7.41 -7.03
N ARG A 335 -39.74 7.53 -6.06
CA ARG A 335 -39.41 7.43 -4.64
C ARG A 335 -38.82 6.06 -4.30
N ARG A 336 -39.50 4.98 -4.71
CA ARG A 336 -39.03 3.60 -4.48
C ARG A 336 -37.63 3.41 -5.04
N ARG A 337 -37.40 3.89 -6.27
CA ARG A 337 -36.10 3.76 -6.91
C ARG A 337 -35.01 4.59 -6.22
N LEU A 338 -35.33 5.79 -5.73
CA LEU A 338 -34.38 6.61 -4.98
C LEU A 338 -34.00 5.94 -3.64
N GLU A 339 -34.98 5.38 -2.92
CA GLU A 339 -34.75 4.61 -1.70
C GLU A 339 -33.85 3.40 -1.96
N ASP A 340 -34.09 2.65 -3.04
CA ASP A 340 -33.27 1.51 -3.46
C ASP A 340 -31.81 1.93 -3.79
N LEU A 341 -31.62 3.01 -4.56
CA LEU A 341 -30.30 3.52 -4.93
C LEU A 341 -29.48 3.92 -3.70
N ARG A 342 -30.11 4.60 -2.75
CA ARG A 342 -29.47 5.01 -1.50
C ARG A 342 -29.16 3.81 -0.60
N ALA A 343 -30.09 2.86 -0.48
CA ALA A 343 -29.85 1.63 0.26
C ALA A 343 -28.69 0.82 -0.32
N ALA A 344 -28.63 0.67 -1.65
CA ALA A 344 -27.54 0.01 -2.35
C ALA A 344 -26.20 0.75 -2.14
N SER A 345 -26.19 2.08 -2.21
CA SER A 345 -24.99 2.90 -1.98
C SER A 345 -24.45 2.75 -0.56
N ARG A 346 -25.33 2.70 0.45
CA ARG A 346 -24.95 2.45 1.85
C ARG A 346 -24.36 1.04 2.03
N ALA A 347 -25.02 0.02 1.47
CA ALA A 347 -24.53 -1.35 1.54
C ALA A 347 -23.17 -1.51 0.85
N GLN A 348 -22.97 -0.84 -0.28
CA GLN A 348 -21.70 -0.85 -1.00
C GLN A 348 -20.59 -0.18 -0.18
N ARG A 349 -20.85 1.01 0.41
CA ARG A 349 -19.88 1.69 1.29
C ARG A 349 -19.44 0.81 2.46
N ALA A 350 -20.40 0.17 3.14
CA ALA A 350 -20.11 -0.73 4.25
C ALA A 350 -19.22 -1.92 3.85
N ARG A 351 -19.51 -2.56 2.71
CA ARG A 351 -18.70 -3.67 2.18
C ARG A 351 -17.31 -3.22 1.77
N THR A 352 -17.23 -2.10 1.07
CA THR A 352 -15.96 -1.53 0.59
C THR A 352 -15.01 -1.22 1.74
N SER A 353 -15.51 -0.63 2.82
CA SER A 353 -14.71 -0.37 4.02
C SER A 353 -14.17 -1.65 4.65
N GLN A 354 -15.03 -2.67 4.85
CA GLN A 354 -14.60 -3.93 5.47
C GLN A 354 -13.45 -4.60 4.70
N GLN A 355 -13.43 -4.46 3.38
CA GLN A 355 -12.43 -5.10 2.52
C GLN A 355 -11.16 -4.26 2.32
N GLN A 356 -11.11 -3.00 2.73
CA GLN A 356 -9.98 -2.12 2.41
C GLN A 356 -8.68 -2.60 3.07
N ALA A 357 -8.73 -2.92 4.37
CA ALA A 357 -7.57 -3.42 5.10
C ALA A 357 -7.06 -4.76 4.52
N GLU A 358 -7.97 -5.66 4.14
CA GLU A 358 -7.63 -6.93 3.50
C GLU A 358 -6.95 -6.72 2.14
N ARG A 359 -7.46 -5.80 1.32
CA ARG A 359 -6.89 -5.46 0.01
C ARG A 359 -5.52 -4.80 0.14
N ALA A 360 -5.34 -3.88 1.09
CA ALA A 360 -4.05 -3.28 1.37
C ALA A 360 -3.02 -4.35 1.80
N ARG A 361 -3.43 -5.30 2.66
CA ARG A 361 -2.58 -6.42 3.08
C ARG A 361 -2.25 -7.38 1.93
N ALA A 362 -3.19 -7.62 1.02
CA ALA A 362 -2.97 -8.48 -0.15
C ALA A 362 -1.95 -7.91 -1.15
N MET A 363 -1.66 -6.60 -1.08
CA MET A 363 -0.63 -5.96 -1.91
C MET A 363 0.78 -6.08 -1.34
N LEU A 364 0.92 -6.52 -0.09
CA LEU A 364 2.24 -6.67 0.53
C LEU A 364 3.00 -7.86 -0.07
N PRO A 365 4.34 -7.75 -0.21
CA PRO A 365 5.14 -8.84 -0.73
C PRO A 365 4.97 -10.13 0.09
N ARG A 366 5.00 -11.26 -0.60
CA ARG A 366 5.11 -12.59 0.00
C ARG A 366 6.36 -13.26 -0.55
N GLY A 367 6.98 -14.09 0.27
CA GLY A 367 8.15 -14.86 -0.12
C GLY A 367 7.86 -16.35 -0.21
N THR A 368 8.76 -17.07 -0.83
CA THR A 368 8.86 -18.53 -0.71
C THR A 368 9.89 -18.86 0.35
N HIS A 369 9.47 -19.53 1.43
CA HIS A 369 10.41 -19.97 2.46
C HIS A 369 11.34 -21.06 1.91
N ARG A 370 12.64 -20.90 2.11
CA ARG A 370 13.69 -21.82 1.63
C ARG A 370 14.60 -22.20 2.78
N ALA A 371 14.94 -23.49 2.88
CA ALA A 371 16.03 -23.94 3.75
C ALA A 371 17.36 -23.60 3.08
N MET A 372 18.01 -22.52 3.54
CA MET A 372 19.25 -21.99 2.96
C MET A 372 20.50 -22.45 3.69
N GLU A 373 20.35 -23.06 4.85
CA GLU A 373 21.39 -23.55 5.75
C GLU A 373 21.93 -24.93 5.36
N HIS A 374 21.28 -25.65 4.44
CA HIS A 374 21.77 -26.98 4.06
C HIS A 374 23.06 -26.89 3.24
N TYR A 375 24.18 -27.38 3.80
CA TYR A 375 25.49 -27.39 3.16
C TYR A 375 25.82 -28.76 2.56
N VAL A 376 26.32 -28.77 1.31
CA VAL A 376 26.84 -29.95 0.63
C VAL A 376 28.35 -29.81 0.50
N SER A 377 29.10 -30.81 0.95
CA SER A 377 30.56 -30.74 0.95
C SER A 377 31.17 -30.74 -0.44
N VAL A 378 32.11 -29.83 -0.69
CA VAL A 378 32.91 -29.83 -1.94
C VAL A 378 33.75 -31.10 -2.10
N GLN A 379 34.00 -31.84 -1.00
CA GLN A 379 34.70 -33.13 -1.02
C GLN A 379 33.96 -34.20 -1.84
N ASP A 380 32.63 -34.10 -1.92
CA ASP A 380 31.81 -35.02 -2.72
C ASP A 380 31.88 -34.74 -4.23
N HIS A 381 32.30 -33.54 -4.61
CA HIS A 381 32.47 -33.13 -6.01
C HIS A 381 33.86 -33.44 -6.57
N LEU A 382 34.82 -33.76 -5.69
CA LEU A 382 36.17 -34.15 -6.11
C LEU A 382 36.17 -35.52 -6.81
N PRO A 383 37.08 -35.75 -7.78
CA PRO A 383 37.17 -37.03 -8.46
C PRO A 383 37.35 -38.22 -7.49
N PRO A 384 36.74 -39.38 -7.76
CA PRO A 384 36.79 -40.54 -6.84
C PRO A 384 38.20 -41.00 -6.46
N ILE A 385 39.21 -40.73 -7.30
CA ILE A 385 40.62 -41.05 -7.03
C ILE A 385 41.18 -40.35 -5.79
N TYR A 386 40.59 -39.24 -5.35
CA TYR A 386 40.96 -38.59 -4.08
C TYR A 386 40.48 -39.37 -2.85
N GLY A 387 39.40 -40.17 -3.00
CA GLY A 387 38.84 -40.99 -1.92
C GLY A 387 38.17 -40.20 -0.80
N LEU A 388 37.71 -38.97 -1.09
CA LEU A 388 37.13 -38.06 -0.08
C LEU A 388 35.61 -38.16 0.03
N GLY A 389 34.92 -38.28 -1.10
CA GLY A 389 33.47 -38.32 -1.15
C GLY A 389 32.85 -39.56 -0.51
N ARG A 390 31.51 -39.67 -0.58
CA ARG A 390 30.70 -40.69 0.14
C ARG A 390 31.21 -42.14 0.18
N HIS A 391 31.86 -42.62 -0.89
CA HIS A 391 32.33 -44.01 -0.98
C HIS A 391 33.69 -44.23 -0.30
N GLY A 392 34.42 -43.15 -0.04
CA GLY A 392 35.73 -43.18 0.60
C GLY A 392 36.77 -44.01 -0.17
N PRO A 393 37.93 -44.29 0.47
CA PRO A 393 38.88 -45.27 -0.04
C PRO A 393 38.34 -46.70 0.13
N PRO A 394 38.77 -47.66 -0.72
CA PRO A 394 38.34 -49.05 -0.61
C PRO A 394 38.69 -49.66 0.75
N ALA A 395 37.91 -50.64 1.22
CA ALA A 395 38.11 -51.29 2.51
C ALA A 395 39.49 -51.97 2.65
N SER A 396 40.11 -52.36 1.53
CA SER A 396 41.46 -52.93 1.47
C SER A 396 42.59 -51.88 1.51
N ALA A 397 42.27 -50.58 1.61
CA ALA A 397 43.26 -49.52 1.58
C ALA A 397 44.24 -49.60 2.77
N PRO A 398 45.55 -49.44 2.53
CA PRO A 398 46.54 -49.49 3.60
C PRO A 398 46.36 -48.32 4.58
N PRO A 399 46.78 -48.46 5.86
CA PRO A 399 46.64 -47.40 6.87
C PRO A 399 47.21 -46.04 6.44
N GLN A 400 48.31 -46.03 5.67
CA GLN A 400 48.92 -44.81 5.15
C GLN A 400 48.00 -44.07 4.17
N ARG A 401 47.23 -44.80 3.35
CA ARG A 401 46.26 -44.19 2.43
C ARG A 401 45.09 -43.58 3.21
N LEU A 402 44.60 -44.28 4.24
CA LEU A 402 43.56 -43.76 5.14
C LEU A 402 44.02 -42.48 5.85
N ALA A 403 45.26 -42.45 6.33
CA ALA A 403 45.84 -41.28 6.99
C ALA A 403 45.94 -40.06 6.04
N ARG A 404 46.39 -40.27 4.79
CA ARG A 404 46.46 -39.19 3.78
C ARG A 404 45.07 -38.64 3.41
N VAL A 405 44.09 -39.52 3.26
CA VAL A 405 42.69 -39.11 3.02
C VAL A 405 42.20 -38.25 4.18
N ARG A 406 42.40 -38.68 5.43
CA ARG A 406 42.01 -37.90 6.62
C ARG A 406 42.71 -36.54 6.68
N GLN A 407 44.00 -36.48 6.35
CA GLN A 407 44.75 -35.23 6.30
C GLN A 407 44.17 -34.25 5.27
N LEU A 408 43.83 -34.73 4.06
CA LEU A 408 43.23 -33.91 3.03
C LEU A 408 41.79 -33.49 3.38
N LYS A 409 41.00 -34.36 4.00
CA LYS A 409 39.67 -33.99 4.55
C LYS A 409 39.80 -32.84 5.55
N ALA A 410 40.72 -32.96 6.51
CA ALA A 410 40.94 -31.93 7.53
C ALA A 410 41.43 -30.60 6.92
N TYR A 411 42.26 -30.67 5.87
CA TYR A 411 42.69 -29.48 5.14
C TYR A 411 41.50 -28.75 4.52
N LEU A 412 40.63 -29.47 3.80
CA LEU A 412 39.45 -28.91 3.12
C LEU A 412 38.38 -28.37 4.07
N LEU A 413 38.20 -29.04 5.22
CA LEU A 413 37.23 -28.65 6.23
C LEU A 413 37.38 -27.18 6.64
N LEU A 414 38.61 -26.67 6.71
CA LEU A 414 38.88 -25.28 7.10
C LEU A 414 38.31 -24.26 6.09
N GLN A 415 38.39 -24.55 4.78
CA GLN A 415 37.85 -23.65 3.76
C GLN A 415 36.34 -23.84 3.61
N GLU A 416 35.86 -25.07 3.67
CA GLU A 416 34.43 -25.40 3.62
C GLU A 416 33.66 -24.77 4.77
N GLN A 417 34.28 -24.69 5.95
CA GLN A 417 33.67 -24.10 7.13
C GLN A 417 33.29 -22.62 6.91
N ALA A 418 34.06 -21.88 6.10
CA ALA A 418 33.71 -20.52 5.67
C ALA A 418 32.48 -20.50 4.75
N ILE A 419 32.33 -21.50 3.88
CA ILE A 419 31.16 -21.63 3.00
C ILE A 419 29.91 -21.91 3.83
N ALA A 420 29.98 -22.89 4.74
CA ALA A 420 28.90 -23.21 5.67
C ALA A 420 28.49 -22.01 6.55
N GLN A 421 29.45 -21.22 7.01
CA GLN A 421 29.16 -19.99 7.77
C GLN A 421 28.47 -18.91 6.94
N GLY A 422 28.82 -18.79 5.66
CA GLY A 422 28.12 -17.90 4.72
C GLY A 422 26.65 -18.31 4.53
N LEU A 423 26.39 -19.60 4.34
CA LEU A 423 25.03 -20.14 4.26
C LEU A 423 24.24 -19.92 5.55
N ALA A 424 24.87 -20.07 6.72
CA ALA A 424 24.26 -19.76 7.99
C ALA A 424 23.84 -18.28 8.10
N GLN A 425 24.67 -17.33 7.63
CA GLN A 425 24.26 -15.92 7.62
C GLN A 425 23.05 -15.69 6.70
N LEU A 426 23.05 -16.27 5.50
CA LEU A 426 21.97 -16.09 4.54
C LEU A 426 20.64 -16.64 5.07
N HIS A 427 20.68 -17.79 5.74
CA HIS A 427 19.49 -18.38 6.36
C HIS A 427 18.91 -17.47 7.45
N HIS A 428 19.78 -16.81 8.21
CA HIS A 428 19.38 -16.00 9.35
C HIS A 428 19.23 -14.50 9.06
N LEU A 429 19.09 -14.12 7.79
CA LEU A 429 18.98 -12.72 7.38
C LEU A 429 17.75 -12.04 8.01
N ARG A 430 16.63 -12.78 8.12
CA ARG A 430 15.42 -12.31 8.78
C ARG A 430 15.67 -11.98 10.25
N GLU A 431 16.36 -12.85 10.98
CA GLU A 431 16.69 -12.62 12.39
C GLU A 431 17.67 -11.44 12.56
N LEU A 432 18.60 -11.26 11.61
CA LEU A 432 19.56 -10.16 11.62
C LEU A 432 18.88 -8.78 11.53
N PHE A 433 17.84 -8.66 10.71
CA PHE A 433 17.08 -7.41 10.56
C PHE A 433 15.89 -7.28 11.53
N SER A 434 15.71 -8.25 12.43
CA SER A 434 14.63 -8.21 13.40
C SER A 434 14.88 -7.15 14.47
N VAL A 435 13.85 -6.36 14.76
CA VAL A 435 13.78 -5.43 15.89
C VAL A 435 13.07 -6.04 17.10
N ALA A 436 12.76 -7.35 17.04
CA ALA A 436 12.09 -8.04 18.14
C ALA A 436 12.96 -8.02 19.42
N PRO A 437 12.36 -7.87 20.62
CA PRO A 437 13.09 -7.94 21.87
C PRO A 437 13.89 -9.24 21.99
N GLY A 438 15.21 -9.14 22.18
CA GLY A 438 16.11 -10.30 22.28
C GLY A 438 16.84 -10.66 20.98
N ALA A 439 16.55 -10.00 19.85
CA ALA A 439 17.36 -10.10 18.64
C ALA A 439 18.69 -9.33 18.81
N SER A 440 19.67 -9.95 19.45
CA SER A 440 21.02 -9.38 19.68
C SER A 440 22.13 -10.15 18.96
N GLN A 441 21.79 -11.31 18.36
CA GLN A 441 22.75 -12.13 17.64
C GLN A 441 23.05 -11.49 16.28
N GLY A 442 24.31 -11.13 16.06
CA GLY A 442 24.77 -10.55 14.79
C GLY A 442 25.49 -11.53 13.86
N LEU A 443 25.77 -12.74 14.34
CA LEU A 443 26.50 -13.77 13.59
C LEU A 443 25.93 -15.15 13.91
N TRP A 444 25.75 -15.96 12.87
CA TRP A 444 25.40 -17.37 13.00
C TRP A 444 26.56 -18.28 12.62
N ALA A 445 26.59 -19.48 13.16
CA ALA A 445 27.61 -20.46 12.82
C ALA A 445 26.95 -21.81 12.62
N GLN A 446 27.36 -22.49 11.57
CA GLN A 446 27.00 -23.87 11.29
C GLN A 446 28.27 -24.69 11.26
N MET A 447 28.43 -25.61 12.20
CA MET A 447 29.54 -26.56 12.18
C MET A 447 29.30 -27.65 11.14
N ILE A 448 30.33 -27.99 10.37
CA ILE A 448 30.26 -29.12 9.43
C ILE A 448 30.35 -30.43 10.22
N GLY A 449 29.23 -31.14 10.29
CA GLY A 449 29.11 -32.41 10.99
C GLY A 449 29.39 -33.64 10.11
N PRO A 450 29.27 -34.85 10.71
CA PRO A 450 29.54 -36.11 10.02
C PRO A 450 28.56 -36.40 8.86
N ASP A 451 27.38 -35.77 8.88
CA ASP A 451 26.37 -35.90 7.83
C ASP A 451 26.82 -35.23 6.53
N ALA A 452 27.56 -34.12 6.61
CA ALA A 452 28.11 -33.43 5.46
C ALA A 452 29.51 -33.95 5.09
N VAL A 453 30.34 -34.29 6.08
CA VAL A 453 31.69 -34.85 5.87
C VAL A 453 31.88 -36.10 6.72
N PRO A 454 31.77 -37.31 6.14
CA PRO A 454 31.94 -38.54 6.90
C PRO A 454 33.30 -38.61 7.59
N GLY A 455 33.28 -38.78 8.92
CA GLY A 455 34.47 -38.80 9.78
C GLY A 455 34.84 -37.45 10.41
N ALA A 456 34.08 -36.38 10.14
CA ALA A 456 34.13 -35.13 10.89
C ALA A 456 33.30 -35.29 12.18
N THR A 457 33.89 -35.88 13.22
CA THR A 457 33.25 -35.93 14.55
C THR A 457 33.63 -34.70 15.37
N GLU A 458 32.65 -34.04 15.98
CA GLU A 458 32.92 -33.27 17.19
C GLU A 458 33.36 -34.25 18.27
N ASN A 459 34.57 -34.07 18.79
CA ASN A 459 35.01 -34.76 19.99
C ASN A 459 34.33 -34.07 21.19
N SER A 460 33.01 -34.19 21.31
CA SER A 460 32.24 -33.76 22.48
C SER A 460 32.41 -34.80 23.59
N SER A 461 33.61 -34.83 24.16
CA SER A 461 33.97 -35.56 25.37
C SER A 461 35.23 -34.94 25.99
N ARG A 462 35.12 -33.70 26.49
CA ARG A 462 35.97 -33.19 27.57
C ARG A 462 35.18 -32.26 28.47
#